data_AF-A0A061D084-F1
#
_entry.id   AF-A0A061D084-F1
#
_cell.length_a   1.000
_cell.length_b   1.000
_cell.length_c   1.000
_cell.angle_alpha   90.00
_cell.angle_beta   90.00
_cell.angle_gamma   90.00
#
_symmetry.space_group_name_H-M   'P 1'
#
loop_
_entity.id
_entity.type
_entity.pdbx_description
1 polymer ?
#
loop_
_entity_poly.entity_id
_entity_poly.type
_entity_poly.pdbx_seq_one_letter_code
_entity_poly.pdbx_strand_id
1 'polypeptide(L)'
;MVEIYINRQRSEELELQLTADWNLNLPKDLSLCEDISKTIERAISKLRESNTYMRSVSESGEDVELEKYIKENEMVIRRKIYQLNQVKTHMDKLRPDMDKAENV
;
A
#
# COMPACT_ATOMS: atom_id res chain seq x y z
N MET A 1 29.26 6.78 -23.82
CA MET A 1 29.49 6.03 -22.57
C MET A 1 28.85 6.88 -21.48
N VAL A 2 27.61 6.59 -21.10
CA VAL A 2 26.86 7.38 -20.11
C VAL A 2 26.98 6.62 -18.79
N GLU A 3 27.84 7.12 -17.90
CA GLU A 3 28.03 6.56 -16.57
C GLU A 3 26.76 6.82 -15.75
N ILE A 4 26.00 5.75 -15.49
CA ILE A 4 24.84 5.78 -14.60
C ILE A 4 25.37 5.73 -13.16
N TYR A 5 25.76 6.89 -12.65
CA TYR A 5 26.09 7.12 -11.25
C TYR A 5 24.81 7.28 -10.40
N ILE A 6 23.80 6.44 -10.63
CA ILE A 6 22.48 6.54 -9.98
C ILE A 6 22.14 5.20 -9.36
N ASN A 7 22.76 4.79 -8.26
CA ASN A 7 22.35 3.50 -7.67
C ASN A 7 22.49 3.32 -6.15
N ARG A 8 22.40 4.39 -5.35
CA ARG A 8 22.13 4.24 -3.90
C ARG A 8 21.23 5.32 -3.32
N GLN A 9 21.55 6.60 -3.59
CA GLN A 9 20.71 7.73 -3.16
C GLN A 9 19.26 7.61 -3.65
N ARG A 10 19.05 7.20 -4.89
CA ARG A 10 17.70 7.09 -5.48
C ARG A 10 16.83 6.02 -4.83
N SER A 11 17.41 4.99 -4.18
CA SER A 11 16.63 3.99 -3.43
C SER A 11 16.21 4.53 -2.06
N GLU A 12 17.13 5.22 -1.37
CA GLU A 12 16.86 5.83 -0.06
C GLU A 12 15.92 7.04 -0.19
N GLU A 13 16.04 7.85 -1.25
CA GLU A 13 15.10 8.93 -1.58
C GLU A 13 13.72 8.39 -1.98
N LEU A 14 13.66 7.29 -2.74
CA LEU A 14 12.39 6.63 -3.01
C LEU A 14 11.80 6.09 -1.70
N GLU A 15 12.61 5.47 -0.84
CA GLU A 15 12.19 4.93 0.44
C GLU A 15 11.71 6.06 1.38
N LEU A 16 12.40 7.22 1.41
CA LEU A 16 11.99 8.44 2.11
C LEU A 16 10.70 9.06 1.55
N GLN A 17 10.56 9.16 0.22
CA GLN A 17 9.34 9.68 -0.42
C GLN A 17 8.17 8.70 -0.29
N LEU A 18 8.44 7.40 -0.31
CA LEU A 18 7.46 6.36 -0.07
C LEU A 18 7.05 6.32 1.40
N THR A 19 7.93 6.68 2.35
CA THR A 19 7.71 6.72 3.82
C THR A 19 7.15 8.05 4.35
N ALA A 20 7.32 9.16 3.63
CA ALA A 20 6.69 10.43 3.94
C ALA A 20 5.16 10.31 3.78
N ASP A 21 4.44 10.60 4.86
CA ASP A 21 2.97 10.59 4.97
C ASP A 21 2.29 9.23 4.73
N TRP A 22 2.61 8.26 5.58
CA TRP A 22 1.87 7.00 5.68
C TRP A 22 0.50 7.12 6.36
N ASN A 23 0.28 8.19 7.11
CA ASN A 23 -0.94 8.37 7.89
C ASN A 23 -2.09 8.87 7.02
N LEU A 24 -3.25 8.23 7.11
CA LEU A 24 -4.46 8.67 6.43
C LEU A 24 -5.22 9.68 7.29
N ASN A 25 -5.70 10.76 6.66
CA ASN A 25 -6.74 11.60 7.25
C ASN A 25 -8.10 10.90 7.04
N LEU A 26 -8.54 10.14 8.04
CA LEU A 26 -9.72 9.28 7.94
C LEU A 26 -11.02 10.03 8.28
N PRO A 27 -12.10 9.82 7.50
CA PRO A 27 -13.40 10.41 7.80
C PRO A 27 -14.03 9.80 9.06
N LYS A 28 -14.97 10.51 9.70
CA LYS A 28 -15.76 9.97 10.82
C LYS A 28 -16.95 9.13 10.38
N ASP A 29 -17.24 9.11 9.09
CA ASP A 29 -18.31 8.32 8.50
C ASP A 29 -17.84 6.88 8.28
N LEU A 30 -18.57 5.92 8.87
CA LEU A 30 -18.23 4.50 8.79
C LEU A 30 -18.33 3.96 7.35
N SER A 31 -19.35 4.39 6.58
CA SER A 31 -19.55 3.94 5.20
C SER A 31 -18.40 4.40 4.29
N LEU A 32 -17.93 5.64 4.48
CA LEU A 32 -16.76 6.16 3.76
C LEU A 32 -15.48 5.39 4.14
N CYS A 33 -15.33 5.00 5.41
CA CYS A 33 -14.21 4.18 5.83
C CYS A 33 -14.24 2.77 5.20
N GLU A 34 -15.42 2.16 5.09
CA GLU A 34 -15.59 0.86 4.42
C GLU A 34 -15.23 0.94 2.94
N ASP A 35 -15.64 2.00 2.25
CA ASP A 35 -15.31 2.22 0.84
C ASP A 35 -13.81 2.46 0.62
N ILE A 36 -13.17 3.23 1.51
CA ILE A 36 -11.71 3.38 1.54
C ILE A 36 -11.03 2.03 1.75
N SER A 37 -11.50 1.21 2.71
CA SER A 37 -10.96 -0.13 2.98
C SER A 37 -11.04 -1.03 1.73
N LYS A 38 -12.22 -1.13 1.10
CA LYS A 38 -12.42 -1.92 -0.14
C LYS A 38 -11.51 -1.45 -1.27
N THR A 39 -11.32 -0.14 -1.40
CA THR A 39 -10.46 0.46 -2.43
C THR A 39 -8.99 0.09 -2.21
N ILE A 40 -8.52 0.15 -0.97
CA ILE A 40 -7.15 -0.24 -0.60
C ILE A 40 -6.94 -1.75 -0.81
N GLU A 41 -7.90 -2.59 -0.39
CA GLU A 41 -7.85 -4.05 -0.61
C GLU A 41 -7.79 -4.42 -2.09
N ARG A 42 -8.61 -3.79 -2.92
CA ARG A 42 -8.58 -3.99 -4.39
C ARG A 42 -7.23 -3.57 -4.98
N ALA A 43 -6.66 -2.46 -4.52
CA ALA A 43 -5.35 -2.00 -4.98
C ALA A 43 -4.22 -2.97 -4.57
N ILE A 44 -4.27 -3.53 -3.36
CA ILE A 44 -3.34 -4.57 -2.90
C ILE A 44 -3.45 -5.82 -3.77
N SER A 45 -4.67 -6.29 -4.07
CA SER A 45 -4.89 -7.47 -4.93
C SER A 45 -4.26 -7.28 -6.30
N LYS A 46 -4.54 -6.16 -6.96
CA LYS A 46 -3.99 -5.85 -8.29
C LYS A 46 -2.47 -5.79 -8.30
N LEU A 47 -1.84 -5.21 -7.27
CA LEU A 47 -0.38 -5.17 -7.17
C LEU A 47 0.21 -6.57 -6.96
N ARG A 48 -0.44 -7.43 -6.18
CA ARG A 48 -0.03 -8.82 -6.00
C ARG A 48 -0.16 -9.62 -7.29
N GLU A 49 -1.27 -9.48 -8.00
CA GLU A 49 -1.49 -10.09 -9.32
C GLU A 49 -0.42 -9.64 -10.32
N SER A 50 -0.10 -8.34 -10.36
CA SER A 50 0.97 -7.79 -11.18
C SER A 50 2.33 -8.41 -10.83
N ASN A 51 2.68 -8.53 -9.55
CA ASN A 51 3.93 -9.15 -9.15
C ASN A 51 3.99 -10.64 -9.51
N THR A 52 2.89 -11.37 -9.37
CA THR A 52 2.81 -12.77 -9.79
C THR A 52 3.01 -12.90 -11.30
N TYR A 53 2.39 -12.03 -12.08
CA TYR A 53 2.58 -11.98 -13.53
C TYR A 53 4.03 -11.67 -13.92
N MET A 54 4.62 -10.63 -13.31
CA MET A 54 6.02 -10.26 -13.55
C MET A 54 6.96 -11.42 -13.21
N ARG A 55 6.77 -12.11 -12.08
CA ARG A 55 7.55 -13.31 -11.75
C ARG A 55 7.35 -14.43 -12.77
N SER A 56 6.14 -14.61 -13.30
CA SER A 56 5.87 -15.66 -14.29
C SER A 56 6.53 -15.43 -15.64
N VAL A 57 6.78 -14.16 -16.01
CA VAL A 57 7.50 -13.81 -17.25
C VAL A 57 9.01 -13.73 -17.07
N SER A 58 9.50 -13.75 -15.82
CA SER A 58 10.92 -13.86 -15.50
C SER A 58 11.35 -15.33 -15.57
N GLU A 59 11.58 -15.85 -16.78
CA GLU A 59 11.91 -17.27 -16.98
C GLU A 59 13.24 -17.70 -16.33
N SER A 60 14.18 -16.77 -16.09
CA SER A 60 15.50 -17.07 -15.50
C SER A 60 15.79 -16.36 -14.17
N GLY A 61 14.95 -15.42 -13.71
CA GLY A 61 15.25 -14.61 -12.51
C GLY A 61 16.47 -13.68 -12.66
N GLU A 62 17.03 -13.56 -13.87
CA GLU A 62 18.20 -12.73 -14.16
C GLU A 62 17.83 -11.31 -14.65
N ASP A 63 16.54 -11.03 -14.83
CA ASP A 63 16.05 -9.69 -15.17
C ASP A 63 16.06 -8.80 -13.92
N VAL A 64 17.22 -8.17 -13.69
CA VAL A 64 17.49 -7.26 -12.58
C VAL A 64 16.50 -6.08 -12.55
N GLU A 65 16.02 -5.63 -13.71
CA GLU A 65 15.08 -4.50 -13.79
C GLU A 65 13.69 -4.94 -13.35
N LEU A 66 13.23 -6.11 -13.82
CA LEU A 66 11.96 -6.69 -13.42
C LEU A 66 11.90 -6.99 -11.91
N GLU A 67 12.99 -7.53 -11.34
CA GLU A 67 13.09 -7.81 -9.91
C GLU A 67 13.06 -6.51 -9.08
N LYS A 68 13.62 -5.42 -9.61
CA LYS A 68 13.51 -4.09 -8.99
C LYS A 68 12.06 -3.61 -8.94
N TYR A 69 11.32 -3.70 -10.04
CA TYR A 69 9.90 -3.30 -10.06
C TYR A 69 9.04 -4.17 -9.14
N ILE A 70 9.32 -5.47 -9.04
CA ILE A 70 8.66 -6.38 -8.09
C ILE A 70 8.88 -5.88 -6.65
N LYS A 71 10.11 -5.53 -6.28
CA LYS A 71 10.44 -4.99 -4.96
C LYS A 71 9.79 -3.63 -4.69
N GLU A 72 9.74 -2.74 -5.69
CA GLU A 72 9.02 -1.47 -5.57
C GLU A 72 7.53 -1.70 -5.31
N ASN A 73 6.90 -2.62 -6.04
CA ASN A 73 5.51 -3.01 -5.80
C ASN A 73 5.31 -3.62 -4.41
N GLU A 74 6.26 -4.42 -3.90
CA GLU A 74 6.19 -4.95 -2.54
C GLU A 74 6.23 -3.85 -1.47
N MET A 75 7.05 -2.80 -1.66
CA MET A 75 7.06 -1.64 -0.77
C MET A 75 5.71 -0.92 -0.80
N VAL A 76 5.12 -0.73 -1.98
CA VAL A 76 3.78 -0.11 -2.12
C VAL A 76 2.70 -0.98 -1.47
N ILE A 77 2.76 -2.31 -1.62
CA ILE A 77 1.84 -3.25 -0.96
C ILE A 77 1.94 -3.12 0.56
N ARG A 78 3.16 -3.09 1.13
CA ARG A 78 3.37 -2.92 2.58
C ARG A 78 2.75 -1.62 3.09
N ARG A 79 2.94 -0.50 2.36
CA ARG A 79 2.30 0.78 2.69
C ARG A 79 0.77 0.69 2.66
N LYS A 80 0.20 0.08 1.62
CA LYS A 80 -1.25 -0.08 1.52
C LYS A 80 -1.82 -0.96 2.62
N ILE A 81 -1.10 -2.00 3.06
CA ILE A 81 -1.49 -2.82 4.22
C ILE A 81 -1.48 -1.98 5.50
N TYR A 82 -0.45 -1.15 5.70
CA TYR A 82 -0.39 -0.24 6.84
C TYR A 82 -1.58 0.73 6.85
N GLN A 83 -1.90 1.34 5.70
CA GLN A 83 -3.07 2.21 5.53
C GLN A 83 -4.39 1.47 5.79
N LEU A 84 -4.53 0.23 5.29
CA LEU A 84 -5.70 -0.61 5.55
C LEU A 84 -5.89 -0.88 7.04
N ASN A 85 -4.80 -1.14 7.77
CA ASN A 85 -4.85 -1.36 9.21
C ASN A 85 -5.29 -0.09 9.95
N GLN A 86 -4.80 1.09 9.55
CA GLN A 86 -5.29 2.36 10.12
C GLN A 86 -6.79 2.52 9.93
N VAL A 87 -7.31 2.24 8.72
CA VAL A 87 -8.75 2.32 8.41
C VAL A 87 -9.53 1.33 9.30
N LYS A 88 -9.08 0.08 9.41
CA LYS A 88 -9.74 -0.94 10.25
C LYS A 88 -9.77 -0.54 11.72
N THR A 89 -8.65 -0.10 12.27
CA THR A 89 -8.58 0.41 13.65
C THR A 89 -9.48 1.64 13.87
N HIS A 90 -9.59 2.52 12.88
CA HIS A 90 -10.48 3.68 12.97
C HIS A 90 -11.96 3.30 12.92
N MET A 91 -12.35 2.37 12.03
CA MET A 91 -13.71 1.82 11.99
C MET A 91 -14.09 1.14 13.31
N ASP A 92 -13.19 0.38 13.91
CA ASP A 92 -13.42 -0.26 15.22
C ASP A 92 -13.62 0.75 16.35
N LYS A 93 -13.09 1.97 16.22
CA LYS A 93 -13.35 3.08 17.15
C LYS A 93 -14.67 3.81 16.90
N LEU A 94 -15.19 3.77 15.66
CA LEU A 94 -16.46 4.40 15.30
C LEU A 94 -17.66 3.51 15.63
N ARG A 95 -17.50 2.18 15.59
CA ARG A 95 -18.57 1.20 15.90
C ARG A 95 -19.19 1.33 17.30
N PRO A 96 -18.45 1.60 18.40
CA PRO A 96 -19.02 1.73 19.74
C PRO A 96 -19.99 2.91 19.93
N ASP A 97 -19.98 3.89 19.02
CA ASP A 97 -20.86 5.06 19.10
C ASP A 97 -22.24 4.82 18.45
N MET A 98 -22.43 3.72 17.70
CA MET A 98 -23.75 3.35 17.16
C MET A 98 -24.65 2.66 18.21
N ASP A 99 -24.08 1.86 19.13
CA ASP A 99 -24.87 1.18 20.18
C ASP A 99 -25.37 2.12 21.29
N LYS A 100 -24.76 3.31 21.43
CA LYS A 100 -25.21 4.34 22.38
C LYS A 100 -26.25 5.31 21.79
N ALA A 101 -26.28 5.47 20.47
CA ALA A 101 -27.22 6.38 19.80
C ALA A 101 -28.62 5.79 19.63
N GLU A 102 -28.78 4.46 19.66
CA GLU A 102 -30.09 3.79 19.56
C GLU A 102 -30.79 3.55 20.91
N ASN A 103 -30.17 3.90 22.04
CA ASN A 103 -30.72 3.67 23.40
C ASN A 103 -31.06 4.96 24.17
N VAL A 104 -31.28 6.10 23.49
CA VAL A 104 -31.77 7.35 24.10
C VAL A 104 -33.08 7.79 23.47
#